data_AF-A0A1F8EZM9-F1
#
_entry.id   AF-A0A1F8EZM9-F1
#
_cell.length_a   1.000
_cell.length_b   1.000
_cell.length_c   1.000
_cell.angle_alpha   90.00
_cell.angle_beta   90.00
_cell.angle_gamma   90.00
#
_symmetry.space_group_name_H-M   'P 1'
#
loop_
_entity.id
_entity.type
_entity.pdbx_description
1 polymer ?
#
loop_
_entity_poly.entity_id
_entity_poly.type
_entity_poly.pdbx_seq_one_letter_code
_entity_poly.pdbx_strand_id
1 'polypeptide(L)'
;MRSDKFKAYKLRLAGRSYNEITRLLKVPKSTLSGWFADLELTEKATKRLKDRVHVASLRGLIARNKNQTALAETRSREMYDRGEKLIKDISKRDLLIIGTALYWAEGYKRPVVIRGKTRTSHRVSLTNSDPDLICIFLKFLREVCKVPNEKITIWIRYFEHQDPTYLLNFWQKKCNIPYSNFRNTLQTVSISSQRKKSYNSLSFGVAQISVNNTNLYHEIMGMISGVAKNK
;
A
#
# COMPACT_ATOMS: atom_id res chain seq x y z
N MET A 1 -5.00 69.16 0.20
CA MET A 1 -5.81 67.94 -0.10
C MET A 1 -4.84 66.78 -0.37
N ARG A 2 -4.83 65.72 0.44
CA ARG A 2 -3.75 64.68 0.46
C ARG A 2 -3.57 64.02 -0.92
N SER A 3 -2.43 64.26 -1.59
CA SER A 3 -2.03 63.63 -2.87
C SER A 3 -2.18 62.10 -2.86
N ASP A 4 -1.96 61.50 -1.70
CA ASP A 4 -2.01 60.05 -1.50
C ASP A 4 -3.44 59.50 -1.55
N LYS A 5 -4.46 60.28 -1.18
CA LYS A 5 -5.87 59.84 -1.26
C LYS A 5 -6.24 59.59 -2.72
N PHE A 6 -6.01 60.57 -3.60
CA PHE A 6 -6.33 60.42 -5.03
C PHE A 6 -5.57 59.25 -5.68
N LYS A 7 -4.26 59.13 -5.39
CA LYS A 7 -3.44 57.99 -5.85
C LYS A 7 -4.00 56.65 -5.34
N ALA A 8 -4.43 56.59 -4.09
CA ALA A 8 -5.03 55.39 -3.50
C ALA A 8 -6.34 54.98 -4.20
N TYR A 9 -7.22 55.92 -4.55
CA TYR A 9 -8.44 55.63 -5.32
C TYR A 9 -8.13 55.09 -6.72
N LYS A 10 -7.20 55.71 -7.45
CA LYS A 10 -6.79 55.22 -8.77
C LYS A 10 -6.26 53.79 -8.70
N LEU A 11 -5.44 53.48 -7.69
CA LEU A 11 -4.94 52.12 -7.45
C LEU A 11 -6.07 51.15 -7.06
N ARG A 12 -7.01 51.58 -6.22
CA ARG A 12 -8.12 50.75 -5.74
C ARG A 12 -9.10 50.41 -6.87
N LEU A 13 -9.48 51.39 -7.70
CA LEU A 13 -10.30 51.20 -8.89
C LEU A 13 -9.62 50.31 -9.94
N ALA A 14 -8.28 50.28 -9.99
CA ALA A 14 -7.53 49.31 -10.78
C ALA A 14 -7.50 47.90 -10.17
N GLY A 15 -8.25 47.63 -9.09
CA GLY A 15 -8.34 46.34 -8.42
C GLY A 15 -7.15 46.01 -7.51
N ARG A 16 -6.40 47.01 -7.02
CA ARG A 16 -5.35 46.78 -6.01
C ARG A 16 -5.98 46.57 -4.64
N SER A 17 -5.46 45.59 -3.90
CA SER A 17 -5.84 45.30 -2.51
C SER A 17 -5.31 46.36 -1.55
N TYR A 18 -5.87 46.45 -0.35
CA TYR A 18 -5.40 47.38 0.68
C TYR A 18 -3.93 47.13 1.03
N ASN A 19 -3.49 45.86 1.04
CA ASN A 19 -2.09 45.47 1.24
C ASN A 19 -1.16 46.02 0.16
N GLU A 20 -1.57 46.00 -1.11
CA GLU A 20 -0.77 46.55 -2.20
C GLU A 20 -0.68 48.07 -2.10
N ILE A 21 -1.79 48.75 -1.82
CA ILE A 21 -1.84 50.21 -1.70
C ILE A 21 -1.02 50.67 -0.50
N THR A 22 -1.15 49.97 0.63
CA THR A 22 -0.33 50.22 1.84
C THR A 22 1.15 50.07 1.52
N ARG A 23 1.56 49.05 0.77
CA ARG A 23 2.98 48.84 0.40
C ARG A 23 3.51 49.94 -0.53
N LEU A 24 2.67 50.43 -1.46
CA LEU A 24 3.06 51.44 -2.45
C LEU A 24 3.09 52.86 -1.87
N LEU A 25 2.09 53.21 -1.06
CA LEU A 25 1.89 54.58 -0.57
C LEU A 25 2.24 54.74 0.92
N LYS A 26 2.58 53.65 1.62
CA LYS A 26 2.84 53.61 3.07
C LYS A 26 1.69 54.15 3.94
N VAL A 27 0.47 54.17 3.40
CA VAL A 27 -0.74 54.61 4.12
C VAL A 27 -1.32 53.45 4.94
N PRO A 28 -1.65 53.65 6.23
CA PRO A 28 -2.27 52.62 7.07
C PRO A 28 -3.59 52.09 6.51
N LYS A 29 -3.87 50.79 6.73
CA LYS A 29 -5.13 50.15 6.29
C LYS A 29 -6.38 50.77 6.90
N SER A 30 -6.31 51.23 8.15
CA SER A 30 -7.41 51.93 8.83
C SER A 30 -7.82 53.18 8.05
N THR A 31 -6.84 53.95 7.58
CA THR A 31 -7.05 55.12 6.72
C THR A 31 -7.64 54.75 5.37
N LEU A 32 -7.14 53.68 4.73
CA LEU A 32 -7.71 53.19 3.45
C LEU A 32 -9.16 52.71 3.61
N SER A 33 -9.50 52.07 4.74
CA SER A 33 -10.85 51.60 5.04
C SER A 33 -11.83 52.78 5.11
N GLY A 34 -11.45 53.86 5.80
CA GLY A 34 -12.28 55.06 5.87
C GLY A 34 -12.42 55.77 4.51
N TRP A 35 -11.39 55.72 3.65
CA TRP A 35 -11.47 56.32 2.31
C TRP A 35 -12.31 55.50 1.34
N PHE A 36 -12.33 54.18 1.44
CA PHE A 36 -13.00 53.32 0.47
C PHE A 36 -14.36 52.81 0.94
N ALA A 37 -14.93 53.36 2.01
CA ALA A 37 -16.18 52.92 2.62
C ALA A 37 -17.33 52.88 1.59
N ASP A 38 -17.50 53.95 0.82
CA ASP A 38 -18.58 54.11 -0.16
C ASP A 38 -18.13 53.81 -1.60
N LEU A 39 -16.96 53.18 -1.78
CA LEU A 39 -16.39 52.96 -3.11
C LEU A 39 -16.88 51.64 -3.72
N GLU A 40 -17.71 51.74 -4.75
CA GLU A 40 -18.08 50.59 -5.58
C GLU A 40 -16.97 50.24 -6.58
N LEU A 41 -16.66 48.95 -6.70
CA LEU A 41 -15.63 48.44 -7.61
C LEU A 41 -16.26 47.88 -8.87
N THR A 42 -15.64 48.18 -10.01
CA THR A 42 -15.99 47.55 -11.28
C THR A 42 -15.81 46.03 -11.23
N GLU A 43 -16.58 45.29 -12.04
CA GLU A 43 -16.46 43.84 -12.14
C GLU A 43 -15.03 43.40 -12.46
N LYS A 44 -14.33 44.14 -13.32
CA LYS A 44 -12.92 43.88 -13.67
C LYS A 44 -11.99 44.01 -12.47
N ALA A 45 -12.16 45.04 -11.64
CA ALA A 45 -11.38 45.24 -10.42
C ALA A 45 -11.68 44.16 -9.38
N THR A 46 -12.95 43.81 -9.22
CA THR A 46 -13.42 42.75 -8.31
C THR A 46 -12.90 41.37 -8.73
N LYS A 47 -12.97 41.04 -10.02
CA LYS A 47 -12.44 39.77 -10.57
C LYS A 47 -10.94 39.65 -10.32
N ARG A 48 -10.16 40.69 -10.61
CA ARG A 48 -8.71 40.71 -10.35
C ARG A 48 -8.38 40.44 -8.87
N LEU A 49 -9.14 41.00 -7.93
CA LEU A 49 -8.96 40.75 -6.50
C LEU A 49 -9.28 39.29 -6.13
N LYS A 50 -10.40 38.75 -6.63
CA LYS A 50 -10.80 37.35 -6.41
C LYS A 50 -9.76 36.38 -6.97
N ASP A 51 -9.31 36.58 -8.21
CA ASP A 51 -8.30 35.74 -8.86
C ASP A 51 -6.98 35.73 -8.06
N ARG A 52 -6.55 36.89 -7.56
CA ARG A 52 -5.35 36.99 -6.73
C ARG A 52 -5.49 36.20 -5.43
N VAL A 53 -6.63 36.33 -4.73
CA VAL A 53 -6.89 35.59 -3.49
C VAL A 53 -6.94 34.09 -3.78
N HIS A 54 -7.59 33.69 -4.89
CA HIS A 54 -7.66 32.31 -5.33
C HIS A 54 -6.27 31.73 -5.62
N VAL A 55 -5.43 32.43 -6.39
CA VAL A 55 -4.04 32.01 -6.67
C VAL A 55 -3.21 31.91 -5.38
N ALA A 56 -3.34 32.87 -4.46
CA ALA A 56 -2.64 32.81 -3.17
C ALA A 56 -3.10 31.63 -2.32
N SER A 57 -4.41 31.36 -2.29
CA SER A 57 -5.00 30.21 -1.60
C SER A 57 -4.50 28.89 -2.19
N LEU A 58 -4.54 28.74 -3.52
CA LEU A 58 -4.02 27.56 -4.21
C LEU A 58 -2.54 27.33 -3.91
N ARG A 59 -1.71 28.39 -3.93
CA ARG A 59 -0.30 28.28 -3.54
C ARG A 59 -0.12 27.82 -2.10
N GLY A 60 -0.90 28.38 -1.17
CA GLY A 60 -0.91 27.97 0.22
C GLY A 60 -1.31 26.51 0.41
N LEU A 61 -2.34 26.06 -0.30
CA LEU A 61 -2.81 24.67 -0.29
C LEU A 61 -1.75 23.73 -0.86
N ILE A 62 -1.13 24.05 -2.00
CA ILE A 62 -0.07 23.25 -2.60
C ILE A 62 1.13 23.15 -1.66
N ALA A 63 1.57 24.27 -1.06
CA ALA A 63 2.67 24.28 -0.12
C ALA A 63 2.36 23.45 1.14
N ARG A 64 1.14 23.60 1.69
CA ARG A 64 0.67 22.79 2.82
C ARG A 64 0.66 21.30 2.47
N ASN A 65 0.08 20.93 1.32
CA ASN A 65 -0.01 19.53 0.90
C ASN A 65 1.39 18.92 0.73
N LYS A 66 2.32 19.63 0.08
CA LYS A 66 3.72 19.17 -0.04
C LYS A 66 4.37 18.95 1.32
N ASN A 67 4.20 19.89 2.25
CA ASN A 67 4.76 19.76 3.60
C ASN A 67 4.11 18.58 4.37
N GLN A 68 2.79 18.43 4.25
CA GLN A 68 2.07 17.31 4.88
C GLN A 68 2.51 15.95 4.31
N THR A 69 2.73 15.86 2.99
CA THR A 69 3.29 14.65 2.37
C THR A 69 4.66 14.34 2.93
N ALA A 70 5.57 15.33 2.99
CA ALA A 70 6.91 15.12 3.54
C ALA A 70 6.88 14.68 5.02
N LEU A 71 6.07 15.33 5.86
CA LEU A 71 5.90 14.97 7.26
C LEU A 71 5.31 13.56 7.42
N ALA A 72 4.34 13.18 6.58
CA ALA A 72 3.77 11.85 6.57
C ALA A 72 4.80 10.79 6.15
N GLU A 73 5.63 11.07 5.15
CA GLU A 73 6.72 10.19 4.72
C GLU A 73 7.77 9.99 5.82
N THR A 74 8.20 11.07 6.48
CA THR A 74 9.13 10.99 7.63
C THR A 74 8.53 10.13 8.74
N ARG A 75 7.29 10.43 9.16
CA ARG A 75 6.61 9.65 10.20
C ARG A 75 6.45 8.19 9.79
N SER A 76 6.09 7.93 8.54
CA SER A 76 5.94 6.56 8.01
C SER A 76 7.26 5.81 8.10
N ARG A 77 8.38 6.45 7.72
CA ARG A 77 9.72 5.85 7.80
C ARG A 77 10.12 5.56 9.24
N GLU A 78 9.93 6.52 10.14
CA GLU A 78 10.24 6.33 11.56
C GLU A 78 9.45 5.17 12.18
N MET A 79 8.15 5.07 11.87
CA MET A 79 7.32 3.97 12.37
C MET A 79 7.69 2.63 11.73
N TYR A 80 8.06 2.64 10.45
CA TYR A 80 8.56 1.45 9.74
C TYR A 80 9.84 0.94 10.39
N ASP A 81 10.86 1.79 10.54
CA ASP A 81 12.16 1.44 11.13
C ASP A 81 12.00 0.99 12.58
N ARG A 82 11.07 1.61 13.32
CA ARG A 82 10.72 1.18 14.68
C ARG A 82 10.10 -0.23 14.66
N GLY A 83 9.14 -0.48 13.77
CA GLY A 83 8.46 -1.77 13.64
C GLY A 83 9.43 -2.89 13.27
N GLU A 84 10.33 -2.64 12.32
CA GLU A 84 11.38 -3.59 11.90
C GLU A 84 12.27 -3.99 13.08
N LYS A 85 12.72 -3.01 13.89
CA LYS A 85 13.59 -3.26 15.06
C LYS A 85 12.93 -4.03 16.20
N LEU A 86 11.59 -4.10 16.24
CA LEU A 86 10.87 -4.88 17.25
C LEU A 86 10.98 -6.39 16.99
N ILE A 87 11.09 -6.79 15.73
CA ILE A 87 11.21 -8.19 15.34
C ILE A 87 12.68 -8.48 15.07
N LYS A 88 13.34 -9.13 16.04
CA LYS A 88 14.73 -9.57 15.93
C LYS A 88 14.78 -11.02 15.42
N ASP A 89 15.66 -11.83 15.99
CA ASP A 89 15.81 -13.24 15.64
C ASP A 89 14.50 -14.00 15.85
N ILE A 90 14.05 -14.68 14.80
CA ILE A 90 12.87 -15.54 14.85
C ILE A 90 13.30 -16.88 15.44
N SER A 91 12.92 -17.14 16.69
CA SER A 91 13.16 -18.44 17.31
C SER A 91 12.32 -19.53 16.65
N LYS A 92 12.63 -20.80 16.93
CA LYS A 92 11.82 -21.92 16.45
C LYS A 92 10.38 -21.86 16.99
N ARG A 93 10.17 -21.34 18.20
CA ARG A 93 8.85 -21.15 18.80
C ARG A 93 8.07 -20.05 18.08
N ASP A 94 8.73 -18.95 17.74
CA ASP A 94 8.12 -17.85 16.98
C ASP A 94 7.71 -18.34 15.59
N LEU A 95 8.60 -19.06 14.91
CA LEU A 95 8.31 -19.63 13.59
C LEU A 95 7.15 -20.63 13.63
N LEU A 96 7.02 -21.43 14.69
CA LEU A 96 5.88 -22.31 14.90
C LEU A 96 4.56 -21.50 14.98
N ILE A 97 4.53 -20.42 15.76
CA ILE A 97 3.35 -19.57 15.91
C ILE A 97 3.04 -18.85 14.59
N ILE A 98 4.04 -18.23 13.95
CA ILE A 98 3.89 -17.52 12.68
C ILE A 98 3.39 -18.45 11.59
N GLY A 99 4.03 -19.61 11.40
CA GLY A 99 3.62 -20.57 10.38
C GLY A 99 2.22 -21.13 10.61
N THR A 100 1.85 -21.37 11.87
CA THR A 100 0.48 -21.77 12.25
C THR A 100 -0.53 -20.67 11.91
N ALA A 101 -0.24 -19.42 12.27
CA ALA A 101 -1.11 -18.27 11.99
C ALA A 101 -1.24 -18.01 10.48
N LEU A 102 -0.15 -18.11 9.72
CA LEU A 102 -0.16 -18.00 8.25
C LEU A 102 -1.03 -19.08 7.62
N TYR A 103 -0.92 -20.34 8.07
CA TYR A 103 -1.79 -21.40 7.57
C TYR A 103 -3.26 -21.20 8.01
N TRP A 104 -3.49 -20.64 9.18
CA TRP A 104 -4.83 -20.28 9.63
C TRP A 104 -5.45 -19.20 8.73
N ALA A 105 -4.69 -18.16 8.36
CA ALA A 105 -5.17 -17.10 7.49
C ALA A 105 -5.29 -17.55 6.02
N GLU A 106 -4.19 -18.07 5.44
CA GLU A 106 -4.01 -18.25 3.99
C GLU A 106 -4.05 -19.72 3.55
N GLY A 107 -4.01 -20.66 4.50
CA GLY A 107 -3.99 -22.09 4.21
C GLY A 107 -5.33 -22.63 3.69
N TYR A 108 -5.27 -23.55 2.73
CA TYR A 108 -6.43 -24.27 2.23
C TYR A 108 -6.90 -25.31 3.26
N LYS A 109 -8.05 -25.06 3.87
CA LYS A 109 -8.64 -25.88 4.96
C LYS A 109 -9.95 -26.58 4.59
N ARG A 110 -10.43 -26.40 3.36
CA ARG A 110 -11.72 -26.95 2.93
C ARG A 110 -11.58 -28.43 2.54
N PRO A 111 -12.49 -29.32 2.98
CA PRO A 111 -12.53 -30.68 2.49
C PRO A 111 -12.69 -30.71 0.97
N VAL A 112 -12.02 -31.65 0.31
CA VAL A 112 -12.14 -31.84 -1.14
C VAL A 112 -13.25 -32.85 -1.38
N VAL A 113 -14.33 -32.45 -2.05
CA VAL A 113 -15.44 -33.34 -2.42
C VAL A 113 -15.29 -33.76 -3.87
N ILE A 114 -15.28 -35.07 -4.14
CA ILE A 114 -15.23 -35.63 -5.50
C ILE A 114 -16.40 -36.61 -5.66
N ARG A 115 -17.23 -36.40 -6.68
CA ARG A 115 -18.41 -37.25 -6.98
C ARG A 115 -19.31 -37.45 -5.75
N GLY A 116 -19.58 -36.37 -5.00
CA GLY A 116 -20.41 -36.40 -3.80
C GLY A 116 -19.75 -37.01 -2.55
N LYS A 117 -18.50 -37.47 -2.62
CA LYS A 117 -17.77 -38.04 -1.48
C LYS A 117 -16.65 -37.12 -1.01
N THR A 118 -16.61 -36.83 0.28
CA THR A 118 -15.52 -36.09 0.91
C THR A 118 -14.27 -36.96 0.93
N ARG A 119 -13.18 -36.47 0.34
CA ARG A 119 -11.87 -37.11 0.43
C ARG A 119 -11.35 -37.02 1.85
N THR A 120 -10.79 -38.13 2.31
CA THR A 120 -10.02 -38.23 3.55
C THR A 120 -8.58 -37.77 3.39
N SER A 121 -8.08 -37.67 2.14
CA SER A 121 -6.73 -37.17 1.87
C SER A 121 -6.71 -35.64 1.89
N HIS A 122 -5.90 -35.11 2.80
CA HIS A 122 -5.67 -33.68 2.95
C HIS A 122 -4.25 -33.32 2.57
N ARG A 123 -4.08 -32.16 1.93
CA ARG A 123 -2.78 -31.59 1.61
C ARG A 123 -2.62 -30.30 2.39
N VAL A 124 -1.41 -30.02 2.82
CA VAL A 124 -1.05 -28.70 3.33
C VAL A 124 -0.80 -27.82 2.11
N SER A 125 -1.67 -26.85 1.85
CA SER A 125 -1.48 -25.91 0.75
C SER A 125 -1.73 -24.48 1.20
N LEU A 126 -0.89 -23.57 0.73
CA LEU A 126 -0.98 -22.13 0.97
C LEU A 126 -0.67 -21.43 -0.35
N THR A 127 -1.46 -20.41 -0.70
CA THR A 127 -1.31 -19.67 -1.96
C THR A 127 -1.23 -18.18 -1.67
N ASN A 128 -0.18 -17.51 -2.15
CA ASN A 128 -0.02 -16.07 -1.95
C ASN A 128 0.88 -15.46 -3.05
N SER A 129 0.76 -14.15 -3.25
CA SER A 129 1.60 -13.38 -4.19
C SER A 129 2.79 -12.70 -3.52
N ASP A 130 2.78 -12.55 -2.19
CA ASP A 130 3.88 -11.98 -1.43
C ASP A 130 5.05 -12.99 -1.33
N PRO A 131 6.24 -12.66 -1.86
CA PRO A 131 7.38 -13.56 -1.82
C PRO A 131 7.91 -13.85 -0.42
N ASP A 132 7.93 -12.87 0.48
CA ASP A 132 8.48 -13.03 1.82
C ASP A 132 7.56 -13.92 2.67
N LEU A 133 6.24 -13.80 2.50
CA LEU A 133 5.26 -14.69 3.13
C LEU A 133 5.47 -16.15 2.71
N ILE A 134 5.62 -16.39 1.40
CA ILE A 134 5.89 -17.73 0.83
C ILE A 134 7.20 -18.29 1.37
N CYS A 135 8.27 -17.48 1.43
CA CYS A 135 9.56 -17.92 1.96
C CYS A 135 9.47 -18.27 3.46
N ILE A 136 8.78 -17.47 4.29
CA ILE A 136 8.58 -17.75 5.71
C ILE A 136 7.78 -19.05 5.90
N PHE A 137 6.74 -19.27 5.10
CA PHE A 137 5.97 -20.51 5.18
C PHE A 137 6.79 -21.74 4.78
N LEU A 138 7.67 -21.63 3.77
CA LEU A 138 8.62 -22.69 3.44
C LEU A 138 9.60 -22.96 4.58
N LYS A 139 10.10 -21.91 5.24
CA LYS A 139 10.94 -22.03 6.44
C LYS A 139 10.22 -22.79 7.55
N PHE A 140 8.95 -22.48 7.81
CA PHE A 140 8.11 -23.21 8.76
C PHE A 140 7.98 -24.70 8.40
N LEU A 141 7.67 -25.02 7.14
CA LEU A 141 7.56 -26.41 6.69
C LEU A 141 8.87 -27.20 6.88
N ARG A 142 10.01 -26.58 6.60
CA ARG A 142 11.34 -27.21 6.70
C ARG A 142 11.80 -27.35 8.15
N GLU A 143 11.73 -26.28 8.94
CA GLU A 143 12.38 -26.21 10.24
C GLU A 143 11.49 -26.69 11.40
N VAL A 144 10.19 -26.42 11.32
CA VAL A 144 9.21 -26.79 12.35
C VAL A 144 8.58 -28.13 11.99
N CYS A 145 7.97 -28.22 10.80
CA CYS A 145 7.25 -29.43 10.37
C CYS A 145 8.16 -30.54 9.83
N LYS A 146 9.47 -30.27 9.70
CA LYS A 146 10.48 -31.23 9.21
C LYS A 146 10.13 -31.88 7.88
N VAL A 147 9.49 -31.13 6.98
CA VAL A 147 9.14 -31.61 5.63
C VAL A 147 10.41 -31.63 4.77
N PRO A 148 10.80 -32.80 4.21
CA PRO A 148 11.88 -32.88 3.24
C PRO A 148 11.58 -32.03 2.01
N ASN A 149 12.60 -31.37 1.45
CA ASN A 149 12.43 -30.46 0.31
C ASN A 149 11.75 -31.16 -0.87
N GLU A 150 12.02 -32.43 -1.11
CA GLU A 150 11.50 -33.22 -2.25
C GLU A 150 9.98 -33.42 -2.18
N LYS A 151 9.40 -33.31 -0.97
CA LYS A 151 7.95 -33.41 -0.74
C LYS A 151 7.22 -32.08 -0.91
N ILE A 152 7.95 -30.97 -1.03
CA ILE A 152 7.39 -29.64 -1.26
C ILE A 152 7.22 -29.43 -2.75
N THR A 153 6.01 -29.06 -3.17
CA THR A 153 5.70 -28.75 -4.57
C THR A 153 5.19 -27.34 -4.69
N ILE A 154 5.57 -26.66 -5.77
CA ILE A 154 5.20 -25.26 -6.01
C ILE A 154 4.62 -25.10 -7.41
N TRP A 155 3.48 -24.41 -7.50
CA TRP A 155 2.89 -23.97 -8.76
C TRP A 155 2.97 -22.45 -8.80
N ILE A 156 3.45 -21.91 -9.91
CA ILE A 156 3.38 -20.48 -10.17
C ILE A 156 2.22 -20.26 -11.15
N ARG A 157 1.26 -19.44 -10.73
CA ARG A 157 0.25 -18.87 -11.61
C ARG A 157 0.79 -17.52 -12.09
N TYR A 158 0.81 -17.33 -13.39
CA TYR A 158 1.33 -16.13 -14.02
C TYR A 158 0.35 -15.61 -15.06
N PHE A 159 0.50 -14.35 -15.42
CA PHE A 159 -0.36 -13.65 -16.38
C PHE A 159 0.33 -13.52 -17.73
N GLU A 160 -0.45 -13.22 -18.78
CA GLU A 160 -0.01 -13.22 -20.18
C GLU A 160 1.25 -12.40 -20.49
N HIS A 161 1.53 -11.32 -19.76
CA HIS A 161 2.74 -10.51 -19.94
C HIS A 161 3.98 -11.00 -19.23
N GLN A 162 3.82 -11.92 -18.31
CA GLN A 162 4.91 -12.31 -17.44
C GLN A 162 5.68 -13.42 -18.12
N ASP A 163 7.00 -13.27 -18.14
CA ASP A 163 7.88 -14.35 -18.55
C ASP A 163 7.92 -15.43 -17.46
N PRO A 164 7.41 -16.65 -17.71
CA PRO A 164 7.43 -17.72 -16.73
C PRO A 164 8.86 -18.10 -16.33
N THR A 165 9.84 -17.98 -17.22
CA THR A 165 11.25 -18.29 -16.95
C THR A 165 11.81 -17.31 -15.91
N TYR A 166 11.58 -16.01 -16.11
CA TYR A 166 11.93 -14.98 -15.13
C TYR A 166 11.30 -15.25 -13.76
N LEU A 167 10.01 -15.61 -13.72
CA LEU A 167 9.31 -15.89 -12.47
C LEU A 167 9.90 -17.11 -11.74
N LEU A 168 10.14 -18.21 -12.44
CA LEU A 168 10.75 -19.40 -11.85
C LEU A 168 12.13 -19.09 -11.27
N ASN A 169 12.95 -18.33 -12.00
CA ASN A 169 14.27 -17.89 -11.55
C ASN A 169 14.18 -16.99 -10.30
N PHE A 170 13.21 -16.07 -10.28
CA PHE A 170 12.95 -15.21 -9.13
C PHE A 170 12.61 -16.04 -7.90
N TRP A 171 11.61 -16.92 -7.99
CA TRP A 171 11.15 -17.74 -6.87
C TRP A 171 12.21 -18.71 -6.35
N GLN A 172 12.98 -19.32 -7.26
CA GLN A 172 14.13 -20.14 -6.89
C GLN A 172 15.12 -19.36 -6.04
N LYS A 173 15.56 -18.18 -6.51
CA LYS A 173 16.58 -17.38 -5.82
C LYS A 173 16.05 -16.83 -4.50
N LYS A 174 14.82 -16.31 -4.50
CA LYS A 174 14.23 -15.63 -3.35
C LYS A 174 13.94 -16.58 -2.18
N CYS A 175 13.39 -17.77 -2.44
CA CYS A 175 12.99 -18.71 -1.38
C CYS A 175 13.86 -19.98 -1.28
N ASN A 176 14.98 -20.03 -2.02
CA ASN A 176 15.91 -21.17 -2.06
C ASN A 176 15.19 -22.50 -2.34
N ILE A 177 14.55 -22.60 -3.50
CA ILE A 177 13.78 -23.77 -3.94
C ILE A 177 14.42 -24.35 -5.21
N PRO A 178 14.71 -25.67 -5.25
CA PRO A 178 15.19 -26.32 -6.47
C PRO A 178 14.16 -26.29 -7.62
N TYR A 179 14.62 -26.22 -8.88
CA TYR A 179 13.73 -26.32 -10.05
C TYR A 179 12.83 -27.56 -10.04
N SER A 180 13.31 -28.68 -9.49
CA SER A 180 12.57 -29.94 -9.42
C SER A 180 11.30 -29.88 -8.56
N ASN A 181 11.17 -28.87 -7.69
CA ASN A 181 9.98 -28.65 -6.88
C ASN A 181 8.86 -27.93 -7.65
N PHE A 182 9.20 -27.22 -8.73
CA PHE A 182 8.20 -26.54 -9.54
C PHE A 182 7.42 -27.57 -10.36
N ARG A 183 6.12 -27.32 -10.49
CA ARG A 183 5.18 -28.08 -11.32
C ARG A 183 4.67 -27.16 -12.44
N ASN A 184 4.01 -27.74 -13.44
CA ASN A 184 3.50 -27.02 -14.62
C ASN A 184 2.87 -25.68 -14.21
N THR A 185 3.51 -24.60 -14.62
CA THR A 185 3.07 -23.23 -14.35
C THR A 185 1.80 -22.96 -15.15
N LEU A 186 0.78 -22.40 -14.49
CA LEU A 186 -0.52 -22.19 -15.12
C LEU A 186 -0.65 -20.72 -15.54
N GLN A 187 -0.71 -20.49 -16.84
CA GLN A 187 -1.13 -19.20 -17.36
C GLN A 187 -2.59 -18.95 -16.95
N THR A 188 -2.82 -17.87 -16.22
CA THR A 188 -4.14 -17.48 -15.74
C THR A 188 -4.60 -16.23 -16.48
N VAL A 189 -5.84 -16.24 -16.95
CA VAL A 189 -6.53 -15.03 -17.40
C VAL A 189 -7.26 -14.45 -16.19
N SER A 190 -6.84 -13.28 -15.72
CA SER A 190 -7.55 -12.56 -14.65
C SER A 190 -8.85 -11.94 -15.20
N ILE A 191 -9.88 -12.77 -15.39
CA ILE A 191 -11.22 -12.31 -15.80
C ILE A 191 -11.86 -11.47 -14.67
N SER A 192 -11.56 -11.81 -13.42
CA SER A 192 -12.17 -11.21 -12.21
C SER A 192 -11.84 -9.73 -11.99
N SER A 193 -10.73 -9.23 -12.52
CA SER A 193 -10.36 -7.82 -12.35
C SER A 193 -11.06 -6.90 -13.36
N GLN A 194 -11.79 -7.43 -14.35
CA GLN A 194 -12.33 -6.66 -15.50
C GLN A 194 -11.27 -5.75 -16.15
N ARG A 195 -9.98 -6.08 -16.05
CA ARG A 195 -8.85 -5.23 -16.47
C ARG A 195 -8.76 -3.87 -15.76
N LYS A 196 -9.43 -3.69 -14.61
CA LYS A 196 -9.43 -2.43 -13.82
C LYS A 196 -8.21 -2.30 -12.91
N LYS A 197 -7.51 -3.39 -12.58
CA LYS A 197 -6.26 -3.34 -11.79
C LYS A 197 -5.07 -3.10 -12.71
N SER A 198 -4.08 -2.35 -12.21
CA SER A 198 -2.82 -2.18 -12.91
C SER A 198 -2.20 -3.55 -13.19
N TYR A 199 -1.74 -3.71 -14.43
CA TYR A 199 -1.20 -4.96 -14.93
C TYR A 199 -0.06 -5.51 -14.06
N ASN A 200 0.75 -4.61 -13.49
CA ASN A 200 1.92 -4.93 -12.66
C ASN A 200 1.63 -5.24 -11.19
N SER A 201 0.36 -5.27 -10.74
CA SER A 201 0.03 -5.46 -9.31
C SER A 201 0.49 -6.80 -8.73
N LEU A 202 0.76 -7.80 -9.57
CA LEU A 202 1.25 -9.12 -9.19
C LEU A 202 2.54 -9.44 -9.93
N SER A 203 3.56 -8.59 -9.78
CA SER A 203 4.79 -8.63 -10.58
C SER A 203 5.51 -9.99 -10.59
N PHE A 204 5.35 -10.78 -9.53
CA PHE A 204 5.97 -12.10 -9.37
C PHE A 204 4.99 -13.29 -9.54
N GLY A 205 3.78 -13.01 -10.03
CA GLY A 205 2.72 -14.01 -10.12
C GLY A 205 2.19 -14.40 -8.74
N VAL A 206 1.57 -15.58 -8.66
CA VAL A 206 1.03 -16.15 -7.42
C VAL A 206 1.61 -17.54 -7.21
N ALA A 207 2.29 -17.74 -6.09
CA ALA A 207 2.86 -19.02 -5.73
C ALA A 207 1.87 -19.83 -4.88
N GLN A 208 1.66 -21.08 -5.26
CA GLN A 208 0.94 -22.06 -4.46
C GLN A 208 1.93 -23.11 -3.98
N ILE A 209 2.10 -23.24 -2.67
CA ILE A 209 2.84 -24.33 -2.04
C ILE A 209 1.87 -25.49 -1.80
N SER A 210 2.34 -26.73 -1.97
CA SER A 210 1.63 -27.93 -1.52
C SER A 210 2.57 -29.00 -0.98
N VAL A 211 2.13 -29.67 0.07
CA VAL A 211 2.71 -30.87 0.63
C VAL A 211 1.60 -31.91 0.78
N ASN A 212 1.73 -33.04 0.09
CA ASN A 212 0.76 -34.13 0.17
C ASN A 212 1.01 -35.00 1.42
N ASN A 213 0.54 -34.53 2.56
CA ASN A 213 0.67 -35.23 3.85
C ASN A 213 -0.55 -34.93 4.74
N THR A 214 -1.46 -35.90 4.84
CA THR A 214 -2.68 -35.78 5.64
C THR A 214 -2.41 -35.65 7.13
N ASN A 215 -1.42 -36.37 7.66
CA ASN A 215 -1.06 -36.31 9.08
C ASN A 215 -0.57 -34.91 9.44
N LEU A 216 0.32 -34.35 8.62
CA LEU A 216 0.81 -32.99 8.81
C LEU A 216 -0.31 -31.95 8.72
N TYR A 217 -1.27 -32.14 7.81
CA TYR A 217 -2.45 -31.27 7.75
C TYR A 217 -3.20 -31.26 9.08
N HIS A 218 -3.50 -32.43 9.65
CA HIS A 218 -4.18 -32.51 10.95
C HIS A 218 -3.33 -31.97 12.10
N GLU A 219 -2.02 -32.18 12.05
CA GLU A 219 -1.09 -31.62 13.04
C GLU A 219 -1.16 -30.09 13.05
N ILE A 220 -1.09 -29.44 11.88
CA ILE A 220 -1.22 -27.98 11.75
C ILE A 220 -2.62 -27.51 12.19
N MET A 221 -3.69 -28.25 11.84
CA MET A 221 -5.04 -27.94 12.33
C MET A 221 -5.12 -28.03 13.87
N GLY A 222 -4.40 -28.98 14.47
CA GLY A 222 -4.22 -29.10 15.90
C GLY A 222 -3.46 -27.91 16.50
N MET A 223 -2.38 -27.45 15.84
CA MET A 223 -1.66 -26.23 16.24
C MET A 223 -2.59 -25.01 16.24
N ILE A 224 -3.42 -24.85 15.20
CA ILE A 224 -4.44 -23.79 15.11
C ILE A 224 -5.41 -23.86 16.29
N SER A 225 -5.94 -25.06 16.58
CA SER A 225 -6.82 -25.28 17.73
C SER A 225 -6.12 -24.91 19.05
N GLY A 226 -4.83 -25.24 19.17
CA GLY A 226 -3.99 -24.85 20.30
C GLY A 226 -3.91 -23.33 20.48
N VAL A 227 -3.64 -22.57 19.41
CA VAL A 227 -3.64 -21.10 19.48
C VAL A 227 -5.02 -20.57 19.84
N ALA A 228 -6.08 -21.07 19.22
CA ALA A 228 -7.46 -20.61 19.46
C ALA A 228 -7.96 -20.82 20.90
N LYS A 229 -7.47 -21.87 21.58
CA LYS A 229 -7.82 -22.18 22.98
C LYS A 229 -7.07 -21.34 24.00
N ASN A 230 -5.91 -20.80 23.66
CA ASN A 230 -5.05 -19.99 24.55
C ASN A 230 -5.28 -18.49 24.31
N LYS A 231 -6.55 -18.05 24.39
CA LYS A 231 -6.97 -16.65 24.26
C LYS A 231 -7.36 -16.04 25.59
#